data_AF-A0A094HSU5-F1
#
_entry.id   AF-A0A094HSU5-F1
#
_cell.length_a   1.000
_cell.length_b   1.000
_cell.length_c   1.000
_cell.angle_alpha   90.00
_cell.angle_beta   90.00
_cell.angle_gamma   90.00
#
_symmetry.space_group_name_H-M   'P 1'
#
loop_
_entity.id
_entity.type
_entity.pdbx_description
1 polymer ?
#
loop_
_entity_poly.entity_id
_entity_poly.type
_entity_poly.pdbx_seq_one_letter_code
_entity_poly.pdbx_strand_id
1 'polypeptide(L)'
;MSDKQEPTVSEDEESTAEVRTVLKKYYLDNEEYQTIICTDEGCGRAVDPWYAGTHLRKTHNVSKVLTKRITKTIREGGMGWKGHGRGIPEDESRPQEGIAVFDGVRCKCCGQFKARSVQEVEEHWRWAEHEETTGSMIERVRIQSWGGRKGADQRYWVVDEDKCGGSEDERLEKDRKEESWGGVPEDSNEDSNEESEAWGEEKGQVASDEGKEMESLEEWVEDCPIMWRRREDEWRTWTEIAGDWVVVY
;
A
#
# COMPACT_ATOMS: atom_id res chain seq x y z
N MET A 1 42.63 36.71 -24.44
CA MET A 1 42.14 35.33 -24.38
C MET A 1 41.30 35.24 -23.12
N SER A 2 40.00 34.97 -23.27
CA SER A 2 39.10 34.85 -22.12
C SER A 2 39.22 33.43 -21.60
N ASP A 3 39.89 33.26 -20.48
CA ASP A 3 39.91 32.02 -19.71
C ASP A 3 38.47 31.70 -19.30
N LYS A 4 37.89 30.70 -19.97
CA LYS A 4 36.67 30.05 -19.51
C LYS A 4 37.05 29.17 -18.34
N GLN A 5 36.94 29.70 -17.13
CA GLN A 5 36.91 28.86 -15.93
C GLN A 5 35.68 27.95 -16.04
N GLU A 6 35.93 26.65 -16.19
CA GLU A 6 34.89 25.64 -16.00
C GLU A 6 34.39 25.74 -14.54
N PRO A 7 33.07 25.65 -14.31
CA PRO A 7 32.52 25.77 -12.98
C PRO A 7 32.90 24.54 -12.17
N THR A 8 33.86 24.70 -11.25
CA THR A 8 34.21 23.70 -10.24
C THR A 8 33.06 23.61 -9.24
N VAL A 9 32.23 22.58 -9.38
CA VAL A 9 31.23 22.22 -8.37
C VAL A 9 31.97 21.81 -7.09
N SER A 10 31.57 22.36 -5.96
CA SER A 10 32.22 22.07 -4.67
C SER A 10 31.86 20.67 -4.17
N GLU A 11 32.76 19.99 -3.45
CA GLU A 11 32.55 18.63 -2.92
C GLU A 11 31.27 18.51 -2.06
N ASP A 12 30.86 19.61 -1.41
CA ASP A 12 29.64 19.70 -0.61
C ASP A 12 28.36 19.68 -1.48
N GLU A 13 28.39 20.30 -2.66
CA GLU A 13 27.27 20.28 -3.60
C GLU A 13 27.12 18.92 -4.30
N GLU A 14 28.24 18.29 -4.67
CA GLU A 14 28.25 16.96 -5.26
C GLU A 14 27.69 15.91 -4.28
N SER A 15 28.08 15.99 -3.00
CA SER A 15 27.58 15.09 -1.95
C SER A 15 26.08 15.30 -1.66
N THR A 16 25.56 16.52 -1.83
CA THR A 16 24.14 16.82 -1.65
C THR A 16 23.30 16.31 -2.83
N ALA A 17 23.82 16.42 -4.05
CA ALA A 17 23.18 15.88 -5.25
C ALA A 17 23.10 14.35 -5.22
N GLU A 18 24.16 13.68 -4.76
CA GLU A 18 24.18 12.22 -4.54
C GLU A 18 23.06 11.79 -3.58
N VAL A 19 22.95 12.45 -2.42
CA VAL A 19 21.92 12.15 -1.41
C VAL A 19 20.51 12.33 -1.96
N ARG A 20 20.25 13.44 -2.67
CA ARG A 20 18.92 13.68 -3.28
C ARG A 20 18.57 12.63 -4.32
N THR A 21 19.54 12.21 -5.12
CA THR A 21 19.34 11.17 -6.13
C THR A 21 18.97 9.84 -5.48
N VAL A 22 19.67 9.48 -4.40
CA VAL A 22 19.37 8.25 -3.64
C VAL A 22 18.01 8.34 -2.98
N LEU A 23 17.65 9.48 -2.37
CA LEU A 23 16.33 9.66 -1.78
C LEU A 23 15.22 9.48 -2.83
N LYS A 24 15.32 10.14 -3.99
CA LYS A 24 14.34 9.98 -5.09
C LYS A 24 14.30 8.57 -5.67
N LYS A 25 15.40 7.84 -5.60
CA LYS A 25 15.47 6.45 -6.06
C LYS A 25 14.67 5.51 -5.14
N TYR A 26 14.78 5.70 -3.82
CA TYR A 26 14.23 4.76 -2.84
C TYR A 26 12.90 5.20 -2.23
N TYR A 27 12.60 6.49 -2.25
CA TYR A 27 11.48 7.06 -1.53
C TYR A 27 10.60 7.92 -2.43
N LEU A 28 9.30 7.75 -2.22
CA LEU A 28 8.25 8.65 -2.67
C LEU A 28 7.76 9.45 -1.48
N ASP A 29 7.72 10.77 -1.62
CA ASP A 29 7.19 11.66 -0.58
C ASP A 29 5.66 11.66 -0.64
N ASN A 30 5.01 11.34 0.48
CA ASN A 30 3.57 11.44 0.65
C ASN A 30 3.28 12.60 1.60
N GLU A 31 3.06 13.79 1.01
CA GLU A 31 2.84 15.02 1.75
C GLU A 31 1.50 15.02 2.50
N GLU A 32 0.45 14.38 1.95
CA GLU A 32 -0.88 14.33 2.56
C GLU A 32 -0.83 13.67 3.95
N TYR A 33 -0.14 12.54 4.05
CA TYR A 33 -0.02 11.77 5.30
C TYR A 33 1.32 11.99 6.02
N GLN A 34 2.14 12.95 5.54
CA GLN A 34 3.44 13.31 6.10
C GLN A 34 4.32 12.06 6.34
N THR A 35 4.43 11.22 5.30
CA THR A 35 5.22 9.99 5.34
C THR A 35 6.08 9.87 4.08
N ILE A 36 7.21 9.17 4.16
CA ILE A 36 7.93 8.70 2.97
C ILE A 36 7.56 7.24 2.75
N ILE A 37 7.42 6.83 1.49
CA ILE A 37 7.09 5.47 1.11
C ILE A 37 8.31 4.87 0.42
N CYS A 38 8.84 3.76 0.94
CA CYS A 38 9.93 3.06 0.28
C CYS A 38 9.39 2.31 -0.93
N THR A 39 9.85 2.71 -2.12
CA THR A 39 9.44 2.16 -3.41
C THR A 39 10.39 1.12 -3.97
N ASP A 40 11.44 0.74 -3.21
CA ASP A 40 12.32 -0.35 -3.61
C ASP A 40 11.54 -1.66 -3.75
N GLU A 41 11.99 -2.49 -4.70
CA GLU A 41 11.29 -3.70 -5.09
C GLU A 41 11.03 -4.62 -3.89
N GLY A 42 9.76 -4.98 -3.68
CA GLY A 42 9.34 -5.85 -2.58
C GLY A 42 9.28 -5.19 -1.18
N CYS A 43 9.59 -3.90 -1.05
CA CYS A 43 9.51 -3.18 0.24
C CYS A 43 8.14 -2.56 0.46
N GLY A 44 7.77 -1.57 -0.36
CA GLY A 44 6.44 -0.95 -0.41
C GLY A 44 5.87 -0.54 0.94
N ARG A 45 6.69 0.06 1.81
CA ARG A 45 6.29 0.41 3.18
C ARG A 45 6.53 1.89 3.48
N ALA A 46 5.62 2.47 4.25
CA ALA A 46 5.81 3.79 4.82
C ALA A 46 6.90 3.76 5.88
N VAL A 47 7.76 4.77 5.85
CA VAL A 47 8.89 4.93 6.74
C VAL A 47 8.80 6.30 7.36
N ASP A 48 9.08 6.33 8.65
CA ASP A 48 9.26 7.59 9.34
C ASP A 48 10.56 8.25 8.86
N PRO A 49 10.56 9.55 8.51
CA PRO A 49 11.70 10.18 7.85
C PRO A 49 12.93 10.15 8.77
N TRP A 50 12.73 10.21 10.09
CA TRP A 50 13.80 10.11 11.09
C TRP A 50 14.48 8.75 11.07
N TYR A 51 13.78 7.72 10.58
CA TYR A 51 14.26 6.35 10.48
C TYR A 51 14.63 5.94 9.05
N ALA A 52 14.50 6.82 8.06
CA ALA A 52 14.79 6.55 6.65
C ALA A 52 16.19 5.97 6.42
N GLY A 53 17.22 6.58 7.03
CA GLY A 53 18.61 6.10 6.89
C GLY A 53 18.82 4.73 7.55
N THR A 54 18.18 4.48 8.71
CA THR A 54 18.24 3.18 9.39
C THR A 54 17.54 2.09 8.58
N HIS A 55 16.39 2.42 7.99
CA HIS A 55 15.65 1.56 7.09
C HIS A 55 16.51 1.16 5.88
N LEU A 56 17.08 2.14 5.17
CA LEU A 56 17.90 1.88 3.97
C LEU A 56 19.10 1.00 4.31
N ARG A 57 19.74 1.23 5.45
CA ARG A 57 20.88 0.43 5.89
C ARG A 57 20.49 -1.01 6.20
N LYS A 58 19.40 -1.22 6.97
CA LYS A 58 19.02 -2.54 7.48
C LYS A 58 18.31 -3.40 6.43
N THR A 59 17.58 -2.79 5.51
CA THR A 59 16.70 -3.50 4.58
C THR A 59 17.22 -3.50 3.16
N HIS A 60 17.88 -2.42 2.73
CA HIS A 60 18.40 -2.28 1.36
C HIS A 60 19.93 -2.31 1.32
N ASN A 61 20.59 -2.63 2.43
CA ASN A 61 22.06 -2.71 2.55
C ASN A 61 22.81 -1.45 2.06
N VAL A 62 22.17 -0.28 2.11
CA VAL A 62 22.80 0.99 1.72
C VAL A 62 23.93 1.32 2.70
N SER A 63 25.04 1.85 2.18
CA SER A 63 26.25 2.09 2.96
C SER A 63 26.01 2.97 4.18
N LYS A 64 26.74 2.68 5.28
CA LYS A 64 26.63 3.44 6.54
C LYS A 64 26.98 4.92 6.36
N VAL A 65 27.91 5.25 5.46
CA VAL A 65 28.33 6.62 5.18
C VAL A 65 27.19 7.38 4.50
N LEU A 66 26.62 6.80 3.43
CA LEU A 66 25.54 7.41 2.67
C LEU A 66 24.26 7.57 3.51
N THR A 67 23.89 6.55 4.27
CA THR A 67 22.71 6.61 5.16
C THR A 67 22.84 7.66 6.27
N LYS A 68 24.05 7.88 6.81
CA LYS A 68 24.31 9.00 7.73
C LYS A 68 24.09 10.36 7.07
N ARG A 69 24.58 10.54 5.84
CA ARG A 69 24.37 11.78 5.07
C ARG A 69 22.88 12.00 4.80
N ILE A 70 22.16 10.97 4.36
CA ILE A 70 20.71 11.01 4.16
C ILE A 70 19.97 11.44 5.43
N THR A 71 20.24 10.80 6.57
CA THR A 71 19.61 11.19 7.84
C THR A 71 19.92 12.64 8.21
N LYS A 72 21.16 13.11 7.99
CA LYS A 72 21.52 14.50 8.22
C LYS A 72 20.71 15.44 7.31
N THR A 73 20.66 15.15 6.01
CA THR A 73 19.91 15.95 5.03
C THR A 73 18.42 16.01 5.32
N ILE A 74 17.79 14.91 5.73
CA ILE A 74 16.36 14.91 6.12
C ILE A 74 16.13 15.81 7.35
N ARG A 75 17.03 15.75 8.34
CA ARG A 75 16.92 16.54 9.58
C ARG A 75 17.13 18.04 9.33
N GLU A 76 18.15 18.38 8.55
CA GLU A 76 18.53 19.76 8.27
C GLU A 76 17.64 20.39 7.19
N GLY A 77 17.11 19.59 6.27
CA GLY A 77 16.23 20.02 5.19
C GLY A 77 14.88 20.54 5.68
N GLY A 78 14.58 20.46 6.97
CA GLY A 78 13.42 21.12 7.57
C GLY A 78 12.11 20.72 6.91
N MET A 79 12.02 19.47 6.41
CA MET A 79 10.76 18.86 6.04
C MET A 79 9.84 19.07 7.24
N GLY A 80 8.86 19.95 7.11
CA GLY A 80 8.04 20.51 8.20
C GLY A 80 7.06 19.50 8.78
N TRP A 81 7.51 18.26 8.94
CA TRP A 81 6.76 17.11 9.35
C TRP A 81 6.48 17.27 10.82
N LYS A 82 5.30 17.81 11.11
CA LYS A 82 4.75 17.88 12.45
C LYS A 82 4.60 16.42 12.89
N GLY A 83 5.27 16.08 13.98
CA GLY A 83 5.53 14.71 14.41
C GLY A 83 4.32 13.79 14.56
N HIS A 84 4.65 12.55 14.87
CA HIS A 84 3.83 11.34 14.92
C HIS A 84 2.31 11.52 15.07
N GLY A 85 1.65 11.31 13.94
CA GLY A 85 0.20 11.22 13.83
C GLY A 85 -0.14 10.90 12.38
N ARG A 86 0.49 9.84 11.82
CA ARG A 86 0.19 9.35 10.47
C ARG A 86 -1.29 8.98 10.47
N GLY A 87 -2.14 9.87 9.98
CA GLY A 87 -3.51 9.52 9.64
C GLY A 87 -3.49 8.25 8.79
N ILE A 88 -4.56 7.47 8.87
CA ILE A 88 -4.81 6.47 7.84
C ILE A 88 -5.70 7.14 6.80
N PRO A 89 -5.54 6.80 5.52
CA PRO A 89 -6.53 7.15 4.52
C PRO A 89 -7.90 6.63 4.95
N GLU A 90 -8.94 7.34 4.53
CA GLU A 90 -10.31 6.85 4.70
C GLU A 90 -10.50 5.54 3.91
N ASP A 91 -11.44 4.71 4.35
CA ASP A 91 -11.81 3.52 3.59
C ASP A 91 -12.35 3.90 2.23
N GLU A 92 -12.13 3.02 1.25
CA GLU A 92 -12.53 3.21 -0.14
C GLU A 92 -11.83 4.41 -0.81
N SER A 93 -10.74 4.89 -0.21
CA SER A 93 -9.82 5.83 -0.86
C SER A 93 -9.05 5.15 -2.00
N ARG A 94 -8.50 5.98 -2.89
CA ARG A 94 -7.60 5.49 -3.95
C ARG A 94 -6.35 4.84 -3.32
N PRO A 95 -5.84 3.73 -3.89
CA PRO A 95 -4.56 3.17 -3.51
C PRO A 95 -3.45 4.22 -3.42
N GLN A 96 -2.71 4.18 -2.31
CA GLN A 96 -1.51 4.98 -2.10
C GLN A 96 -0.38 4.45 -2.98
N GLU A 97 0.26 5.35 -3.72
CA GLU A 97 1.35 5.01 -4.63
C GLU A 97 2.54 4.39 -3.88
N GLY A 98 3.17 3.39 -4.48
CA GLY A 98 4.33 2.72 -3.89
C GLY A 98 4.00 1.72 -2.77
N ILE A 99 2.74 1.55 -2.38
CA ILE A 99 2.32 0.53 -1.40
C ILE A 99 1.53 -0.56 -2.11
N ALA A 100 1.85 -1.82 -1.84
CA ALA A 100 1.15 -2.95 -2.44
C ALA A 100 -0.29 -3.07 -1.89
N VAL A 101 -1.27 -3.22 -2.79
CA VAL A 101 -2.63 -3.65 -2.45
C VAL A 101 -2.64 -5.17 -2.29
N PHE A 102 -3.38 -5.68 -1.32
CA PHE A 102 -3.55 -7.12 -1.10
C PHE A 102 -4.94 -7.46 -0.61
N ASP A 103 -5.30 -8.74 -0.77
CA ASP A 103 -6.53 -9.28 -0.21
C ASP A 103 -6.49 -9.22 1.32
N GLY A 104 -7.59 -8.79 1.89
CA GLY A 104 -7.83 -8.79 3.31
C GLY A 104 -9.28 -9.06 3.61
N VAL A 105 -9.61 -8.90 4.88
CA VAL A 105 -10.95 -9.10 5.40
C VAL A 105 -11.35 -7.98 6.33
N ARG A 106 -12.64 -7.63 6.29
CA ARG A 106 -13.26 -6.63 7.16
C ARG A 106 -14.39 -7.29 7.94
N CYS A 107 -14.47 -6.98 9.23
CA CYS A 107 -15.60 -7.39 10.06
C CYS A 107 -16.84 -6.56 9.68
N LYS A 108 -17.91 -7.20 9.21
CA LYS A 108 -19.16 -6.51 8.84
C LYS A 108 -19.94 -5.96 10.03
N CYS A 109 -19.78 -6.54 11.21
CA CYS A 109 -20.52 -6.11 12.41
C CYS A 109 -20.10 -4.70 12.84
N CYS A 110 -18.79 -4.43 12.85
CA CYS A 110 -18.27 -3.12 13.25
C CYS A 110 -17.90 -2.24 12.05
N GLY A 111 -17.59 -2.82 10.88
CA GLY A 111 -17.09 -2.11 9.70
C GLY A 111 -15.69 -1.50 9.86
N GLN A 112 -15.15 -1.41 11.09
CA GLN A 112 -13.89 -0.75 11.37
C GLN A 112 -12.70 -1.72 11.44
N PHE A 113 -12.93 -2.95 11.92
CA PHE A 113 -11.87 -3.94 12.08
C PHE A 113 -11.52 -4.57 10.73
N LYS A 114 -10.24 -4.47 10.35
CA LYS A 114 -9.67 -5.02 9.12
C LYS A 114 -8.45 -5.85 9.47
N ALA A 115 -8.25 -6.95 8.75
CA ALA A 115 -7.14 -7.85 8.96
C ALA A 115 -6.70 -8.51 7.65
N ARG A 116 -5.57 -9.24 7.69
CA ARG A 116 -5.08 -9.99 6.54
C ARG A 116 -5.74 -11.36 6.43
N SER A 117 -6.26 -11.89 7.53
CA SER A 117 -6.79 -13.24 7.61
C SER A 117 -8.14 -13.32 8.31
N VAL A 118 -8.93 -14.33 7.93
CA VAL A 118 -10.19 -14.69 8.59
C VAL A 118 -9.97 -14.98 10.07
N GLN A 119 -8.89 -15.67 10.42
CA GLN A 119 -8.55 -16.03 11.79
C GLN A 119 -8.40 -14.80 12.71
N GLU A 120 -7.79 -13.72 12.23
CA GLU A 120 -7.67 -12.46 12.98
C GLU A 120 -9.03 -11.80 13.23
N VAL A 121 -9.97 -11.91 12.29
CA VAL A 121 -11.35 -11.40 12.44
C VAL A 121 -12.16 -12.26 13.41
N GLU A 122 -12.02 -13.58 13.34
CA GLU A 122 -12.65 -14.51 14.30
C GLU A 122 -12.11 -14.28 15.72
N GLU A 123 -10.81 -14.02 15.87
CA GLU A 123 -10.24 -13.62 17.17
C GLU A 123 -10.86 -12.31 17.66
N HIS A 124 -10.97 -11.31 16.79
CA HIS A 124 -11.63 -10.04 17.11
C HIS A 124 -13.08 -10.24 17.59
N TRP A 125 -13.86 -11.14 16.98
CA TRP A 125 -15.24 -11.40 17.39
C TRP A 125 -15.36 -11.88 18.83
N ARG A 126 -14.46 -12.78 19.25
CA ARG A 126 -14.42 -13.30 20.63
C ARG A 126 -14.16 -12.19 21.65
N TRP A 127 -13.32 -11.21 21.29
CA TRP A 127 -12.98 -10.09 22.17
C TRP A 127 -13.97 -8.95 22.12
N ALA A 128 -14.63 -8.74 20.97
CA ALA A 128 -15.59 -7.66 20.75
C ALA A 128 -17.04 -8.06 21.03
N GLU A 129 -17.25 -9.26 21.58
CA GLU A 129 -18.56 -9.83 21.92
C GLU A 129 -19.55 -9.78 20.75
N HIS A 130 -19.05 -10.01 19.53
CA HIS A 130 -19.93 -10.21 18.37
C HIS A 130 -20.54 -11.61 18.46
N GLU A 131 -21.85 -11.73 18.29
CA GLU A 131 -22.52 -13.04 18.26
C GLU A 131 -21.91 -13.88 17.13
N GLU A 132 -21.46 -15.10 17.46
CA GLU A 132 -20.83 -16.05 16.52
C GLU A 132 -21.83 -16.51 15.46
N THR A 133 -22.10 -15.65 14.48
CA THR A 133 -22.91 -15.98 13.32
C THR A 133 -21.94 -16.30 12.20
N THR A 134 -21.66 -17.59 12.04
CA THR A 134 -20.52 -18.11 11.29
C THR A 134 -20.51 -17.61 9.84
N GLY A 135 -19.37 -17.02 9.41
CA GLY A 135 -19.02 -16.73 8.01
C GLY A 135 -19.73 -15.55 7.33
N SER A 136 -20.99 -15.25 7.65
CA SER A 136 -21.75 -14.16 7.01
C SER A 136 -21.21 -12.77 7.37
N MET A 137 -20.53 -12.66 8.51
CA MET A 137 -20.00 -11.44 9.11
C MET A 137 -18.61 -11.04 8.62
N ILE A 138 -18.01 -11.80 7.69
CA ILE A 138 -16.73 -11.45 7.05
C ILE A 138 -16.99 -10.89 5.67
N GLU A 139 -16.36 -9.77 5.36
CA GLU A 139 -16.29 -9.19 4.03
C GLU A 139 -14.88 -9.33 3.49
N ARG A 140 -14.74 -9.89 2.28
CA ARG A 140 -13.47 -9.84 1.56
C ARG A 140 -13.30 -8.46 0.97
N VAL A 141 -12.16 -7.83 1.22
CA VAL A 141 -11.86 -6.46 0.80
C VAL A 141 -10.43 -6.39 0.26
N ARG A 142 -10.15 -5.36 -0.52
CA ARG A 142 -8.80 -5.00 -0.94
C ARG A 142 -8.27 -3.96 0.02
N ILE A 143 -7.09 -4.19 0.59
CA ILE A 143 -6.52 -3.34 1.64
C ILE A 143 -5.08 -2.95 1.36
N GLN A 144 -4.67 -1.84 1.96
CA GLN A 144 -3.27 -1.44 2.09
C GLN A 144 -2.94 -1.21 3.57
N SER A 145 -1.65 -1.19 3.89
CA SER A 145 -1.18 -0.71 5.19
C SER A 145 0.12 0.06 5.07
N TRP A 146 0.37 0.93 6.05
CA TRP A 146 1.64 1.62 6.16
C TRP A 146 2.83 0.66 6.36
N GLY A 147 2.59 -0.53 6.92
CA GLY A 147 3.61 -1.57 7.03
C GLY A 147 3.90 -2.31 5.73
N GLY A 148 3.11 -2.11 4.68
CA GLY A 148 3.14 -2.96 3.50
C GLY A 148 2.70 -4.40 3.82
N ARG A 149 3.00 -5.34 2.92
CA ARG A 149 2.54 -6.74 3.03
C ARG A 149 3.14 -7.49 4.24
N LYS A 150 4.38 -7.19 4.61
CA LYS A 150 5.13 -7.93 5.65
C LYS A 150 5.46 -7.10 6.90
N GLY A 151 5.08 -5.82 6.94
CA GLY A 151 5.42 -4.96 8.06
C GLY A 151 4.54 -5.14 9.29
N ALA A 152 5.07 -4.68 10.41
CA ALA A 152 4.42 -4.69 11.72
C ALA A 152 3.38 -3.58 11.92
N ASP A 153 3.36 -2.56 11.05
CA ASP A 153 2.32 -1.53 11.09
C ASP A 153 1.04 -2.07 10.43
N GLN A 154 0.14 -2.52 11.30
CA GLN A 154 -1.15 -3.16 10.97
C GLN A 154 -2.29 -2.12 10.82
N ARG A 155 -1.96 -0.86 10.57
CA ARG A 155 -2.97 0.17 10.30
C ARG A 155 -3.46 0.01 8.87
N TYR A 156 -4.54 -0.74 8.73
CA TYR A 156 -5.18 -1.07 7.46
C TYR A 156 -6.28 -0.07 7.08
N TRP A 157 -6.41 0.18 5.79
CA TRP A 157 -7.58 0.83 5.19
C TRP A 157 -8.00 0.03 3.95
N VAL A 158 -9.30 0.06 3.66
CA VAL A 158 -9.86 -0.50 2.43
C VAL A 158 -9.56 0.45 1.29
N VAL A 159 -9.15 -0.09 0.14
CA VAL A 159 -8.90 0.69 -1.06
C VAL A 159 -9.93 0.38 -2.14
N ASP A 160 -10.24 1.40 -2.92
CA ASP A 160 -11.06 1.30 -4.12
C ASP A 160 -10.13 1.36 -5.34
N GLU A 161 -9.88 0.19 -5.96
CA GLU A 161 -8.97 0.08 -7.11
C GLU A 161 -9.57 0.71 -8.39
N ASP A 162 -10.90 0.90 -8.46
CA ASP A 162 -11.57 1.51 -9.62
C ASP A 162 -11.34 3.03 -9.68
N LYS A 163 -11.09 3.67 -8.54
CA LYS A 163 -10.73 5.09 -8.44
C LYS A 163 -9.33 5.43 -8.99
N CYS A 164 -8.57 4.45 -9.47
CA CYS A 164 -7.31 4.67 -10.17
C CYS A 164 -7.48 5.18 -11.61
N GLY A 165 -8.69 5.12 -12.19
CA GLY A 165 -8.98 5.41 -13.59
C GLY A 165 -9.15 6.89 -13.98
N GLY A 166 -8.79 7.85 -13.12
CA GLY A 166 -8.84 9.28 -13.45
C GLY A 166 -7.71 9.70 -14.39
N SER A 167 -7.63 9.11 -15.58
CA SER A 167 -6.82 9.66 -16.68
C SER A 167 -7.47 10.92 -17.22
N GLU A 168 -6.63 11.84 -17.65
CA GLU A 168 -6.90 13.17 -18.18
C GLU A 168 -7.74 13.18 -19.49
N ASP A 169 -8.93 12.58 -19.50
CA ASP A 169 -9.82 12.49 -20.67
C ASP A 169 -11.20 13.14 -20.43
N GLU A 170 -11.24 14.21 -19.66
CA GLU A 170 -12.44 15.05 -19.49
C GLU A 170 -12.23 16.46 -20.11
N ARG A 171 -11.57 16.50 -21.29
CA ARG A 171 -11.34 17.75 -22.02
C ARG A 171 -11.69 17.76 -23.51
N LEU A 172 -12.38 16.74 -24.02
CA LEU A 172 -12.81 16.68 -25.42
C LEU A 172 -14.30 16.36 -25.63
N GLU A 173 -15.20 16.84 -24.78
CA GLU A 173 -16.65 16.86 -25.12
C GLU A 173 -17.26 18.23 -24.78
N LYS A 174 -16.63 19.29 -25.28
CA LYS A 174 -17.23 20.63 -25.28
C LYS A 174 -16.91 21.41 -26.55
N ASP A 175 -17.06 20.76 -27.70
CA ASP A 175 -17.24 21.47 -28.98
C ASP A 175 -17.88 20.54 -30.02
N ARG A 176 -19.15 20.17 -29.79
CA ARG A 176 -20.03 19.76 -30.88
C ARG A 176 -21.44 20.26 -30.64
N LYS A 177 -21.55 21.59 -30.65
CA LYS A 177 -22.83 22.27 -30.78
C LYS A 177 -23.20 22.31 -32.27
N GLU A 178 -24.35 21.71 -32.57
CA GLU A 178 -25.27 22.05 -33.66
C GLU A 178 -24.71 22.17 -35.09
N GLU A 179 -24.97 21.15 -35.91
CA GLU A 179 -25.66 21.39 -37.20
C GLU A 179 -26.72 20.30 -37.41
N SER A 180 -27.96 20.72 -37.17
CA SER A 180 -29.23 20.17 -37.67
C SER A 180 -29.22 20.14 -39.20
N TRP A 181 -29.89 19.16 -39.83
CA TRP A 181 -30.48 19.04 -41.19
C TRP A 181 -30.35 17.55 -41.54
N GLY A 182 -31.35 16.66 -41.59
CA GLY A 182 -32.74 16.73 -42.00
C GLY A 182 -33.01 15.50 -42.90
N GLY A 183 -34.16 14.85 -42.76
CA GLY A 183 -34.73 13.98 -43.81
C GLY A 183 -34.59 12.46 -43.63
N VAL A 184 -35.70 11.85 -43.22
CA VAL A 184 -36.06 10.43 -43.39
C VAL A 184 -36.35 10.17 -44.89
N PRO A 185 -36.09 8.97 -45.43
CA PRO A 185 -37.23 8.06 -45.64
C PRO A 185 -36.96 6.58 -45.34
N GLU A 186 -38.04 6.01 -44.83
CA GLU A 186 -38.48 4.62 -44.71
C GLU A 186 -38.45 3.86 -46.03
N ASP A 187 -37.96 2.60 -46.03
CA ASP A 187 -38.56 1.51 -46.81
C ASP A 187 -37.99 0.13 -46.43
N SER A 188 -38.86 -0.68 -45.81
CA SER A 188 -39.28 -2.02 -46.23
C SER A 188 -38.24 -3.04 -46.72
N ASN A 189 -38.03 -4.14 -45.97
CA ASN A 189 -38.45 -5.48 -46.43
C ASN A 189 -38.24 -6.59 -45.38
N GLU A 190 -39.34 -7.29 -45.11
CA GLU A 190 -39.43 -8.71 -44.74
C GLU A 190 -38.57 -9.58 -45.67
N ASP A 191 -37.91 -10.62 -45.16
CA ASP A 191 -38.50 -11.97 -45.11
C ASP A 191 -37.45 -13.06 -44.80
N SER A 192 -37.92 -14.08 -44.09
CA SER A 192 -37.55 -15.50 -44.24
C SER A 192 -36.08 -15.95 -44.04
N ASN A 193 -35.83 -16.80 -43.04
CA ASN A 193 -35.67 -18.24 -43.29
C ASN A 193 -35.49 -19.05 -41.99
N GLU A 194 -36.05 -20.25 -42.06
CA GLU A 194 -36.26 -21.27 -41.03
C GLU A 194 -35.00 -22.13 -40.75
N GLU A 195 -35.02 -22.76 -39.57
CA GLU A 195 -34.70 -24.18 -39.33
C GLU A 195 -33.25 -24.71 -39.47
N SER A 196 -32.69 -25.19 -38.36
CA SER A 196 -32.10 -26.54 -38.17
C SER A 196 -31.40 -26.60 -36.80
N GLU A 197 -31.95 -27.31 -35.82
CA GLU A 197 -31.77 -28.76 -35.54
C GLU A 197 -30.47 -29.10 -34.77
N ALA A 198 -30.71 -29.56 -33.53
CA ALA A 198 -30.12 -30.76 -32.92
C ALA A 198 -28.60 -30.84 -32.67
N TRP A 199 -28.19 -30.66 -31.40
CA TRP A 199 -27.04 -31.38 -30.84
C TRP A 199 -27.30 -31.83 -29.40
N GLY A 200 -27.58 -33.13 -29.28
CA GLY A 200 -26.92 -34.06 -28.35
C GLY A 200 -27.08 -33.84 -26.85
N GLU A 201 -28.05 -34.54 -26.26
CA GLU A 201 -27.94 -35.02 -24.89
C GLU A 201 -26.78 -36.02 -24.78
N GLU A 202 -25.80 -35.77 -23.92
CA GLU A 202 -24.97 -36.85 -23.37
C GLU A 202 -24.92 -36.74 -21.84
N LYS A 203 -25.59 -37.70 -21.20
CA LYS A 203 -25.50 -37.98 -19.77
C LYS A 203 -24.25 -38.81 -19.53
N GLY A 204 -23.29 -38.25 -18.79
CA GLY A 204 -22.14 -38.98 -18.26
C GLY A 204 -22.03 -38.76 -16.75
N GLN A 205 -22.16 -39.85 -16.00
CA GLN A 205 -22.29 -39.87 -14.55
C GLN A 205 -21.07 -39.39 -13.77
N VAL A 206 -21.41 -38.85 -12.60
CA VAL A 206 -20.59 -38.58 -11.42
C VAL A 206 -19.88 -39.84 -10.95
N ALA A 207 -18.57 -39.76 -10.76
CA ALA A 207 -17.83 -40.59 -9.80
C ALA A 207 -16.88 -39.67 -9.02
N SER A 208 -17.32 -39.38 -7.80
CA SER A 208 -16.52 -38.85 -6.71
C SER A 208 -15.38 -39.81 -6.40
N ASP A 209 -14.15 -39.33 -6.32
CA ASP A 209 -13.18 -39.89 -5.39
C ASP A 209 -12.27 -38.80 -4.82
N GLU A 210 -12.21 -38.81 -3.50
CA GLU A 210 -11.46 -37.91 -2.65
C GLU A 210 -9.99 -38.35 -2.64
N GLY A 211 -9.10 -37.48 -3.08
CA GLY A 211 -7.65 -37.66 -2.95
C GLY A 211 -7.00 -36.35 -2.56
N LYS A 212 -7.08 -36.02 -1.27
CA LYS A 212 -6.44 -34.85 -0.65
C LYS A 212 -4.92 -34.96 -0.76
N GLU A 213 -4.33 -34.29 -1.73
CA GLU A 213 -2.94 -33.83 -1.66
C GLU A 213 -2.91 -32.50 -0.89
N MET A 214 -2.92 -32.58 0.45
CA MET A 214 -2.38 -31.52 1.29
C MET A 214 -0.93 -31.89 1.60
N GLU A 215 -0.05 -31.75 0.61
CA GLU A 215 1.38 -31.76 0.88
C GLU A 215 1.79 -30.39 1.43
N SER A 216 2.09 -30.39 2.73
CA SER A 216 3.16 -29.61 3.34
C SER A 216 3.02 -28.08 3.33
N LEU A 217 2.03 -27.56 4.07
CA LEU A 217 2.11 -26.23 4.69
C LEU A 217 2.41 -26.34 6.20
N GLU A 218 3.27 -27.28 6.57
CA GLU A 218 3.90 -27.33 7.90
C GLU A 218 5.36 -26.92 7.72
N GLU A 219 5.69 -25.73 8.25
CA GLU A 219 6.98 -25.35 8.86
C GLU A 219 7.18 -23.82 8.75
N TRP A 220 6.30 -23.06 9.40
CA TRP A 220 6.64 -21.75 9.98
C TRP A 220 5.84 -21.58 11.27
N VAL A 221 6.13 -22.45 12.24
CA VAL A 221 5.92 -22.13 13.65
C VAL A 221 7.17 -21.38 14.08
N GLU A 222 7.13 -20.05 14.00
CA GLU A 222 7.88 -19.22 14.93
C GLU A 222 6.90 -18.30 15.64
N ASP A 223 6.80 -18.58 16.94
CA ASP A 223 5.99 -17.92 17.95
C ASP A 223 5.87 -16.40 17.78
N CYS A 224 4.62 -15.91 17.82
CA CYS A 224 4.29 -14.74 18.63
C CYS A 224 2.79 -14.72 18.98
N PRO A 225 2.30 -15.65 19.81
CA PRO A 225 1.11 -15.35 20.61
C PRO A 225 1.49 -14.26 21.61
N ILE A 226 0.66 -13.22 21.78
CA ILE A 226 0.82 -12.06 22.70
C ILE A 226 1.53 -10.83 22.08
N MET A 227 0.88 -10.11 21.14
CA MET A 227 1.33 -8.76 20.72
C MET A 227 0.27 -7.65 20.84
N TRP A 228 -0.99 -7.97 21.13
CA TRP A 228 -2.04 -6.95 21.28
C TRP A 228 -1.91 -6.12 22.58
N ARG A 229 -1.12 -6.57 23.56
CA ARG A 229 -0.93 -5.90 24.86
C ARG A 229 0.43 -5.21 25.05
N ARG A 230 1.29 -5.11 24.02
CA ARG A 230 2.63 -4.48 24.13
C ARG A 230 2.77 -3.18 23.31
N ARG A 231 1.67 -2.45 23.08
CA ARG A 231 1.70 -1.24 22.22
C ARG A 231 2.02 0.07 22.96
N GLU A 232 2.21 0.08 24.29
CA GLU A 232 2.61 1.30 25.03
C GLU A 232 4.01 1.27 25.67
N ASP A 233 4.56 0.10 26.05
CA ASP A 233 5.80 0.05 26.84
C ASP A 233 7.10 0.00 26.02
N GLU A 234 7.09 -0.49 24.77
CA GLU A 234 8.31 -0.55 23.94
C GLU A 234 8.70 0.79 23.30
N TRP A 235 7.82 1.78 23.29
CA TRP A 235 8.18 3.16 22.94
C TRP A 235 8.70 3.96 24.14
N ARG A 236 8.47 3.49 25.38
CA ARG A 236 8.85 4.22 26.60
C ARG A 236 10.25 3.86 27.13
N THR A 237 10.82 2.72 26.75
CA THR A 237 12.11 2.23 27.28
C THR A 237 13.37 2.82 26.61
N TRP A 238 13.26 3.58 25.51
CA TRP A 238 14.44 4.21 24.88
C TRP A 238 14.73 5.64 25.34
N THR A 239 13.80 6.31 26.03
CA THR A 239 14.06 7.61 26.68
C THR A 239 14.98 7.51 27.90
N GLU A 240 15.13 6.33 28.51
CA GLU A 240 16.06 6.11 29.63
C GLU A 240 17.51 5.84 29.20
N ILE A 241 17.78 5.57 27.92
CA ILE A 241 19.16 5.35 27.42
C ILE A 241 19.84 6.69 27.01
N ALA A 242 19.12 7.82 27.09
CA ALA A 242 19.68 9.16 26.85
C ALA A 242 20.18 9.87 28.13
N GLY A 243 20.19 9.19 29.27
CA GLY A 243 20.36 9.79 30.60
C GLY A 243 21.76 9.80 31.21
N ASP A 244 22.86 9.62 30.45
CA ASP A 244 24.20 9.69 31.05
C ASP A 244 25.26 10.26 30.09
N TRP A 245 25.16 11.57 29.83
CA TRP A 245 26.30 12.37 29.37
C TRP A 245 26.76 13.23 30.54
N VAL A 246 27.73 12.70 31.29
CA VAL A 246 28.47 13.45 32.31
C VAL A 246 29.23 14.59 31.62
N VAL A 247 28.81 15.83 31.87
CA VAL A 247 29.61 17.02 31.56
C VAL A 247 30.66 17.15 32.66
N VAL A 248 31.90 16.80 32.34
CA VAL A 248 33.06 17.16 33.16
C VAL A 248 33.47 18.58 32.75
N TYR A 249 33.38 19.51 33.71
CA TYR A 249 33.90 20.88 33.60
C TYR A 249 35.43 20.92 33.73
#